data_AF-A0A3M3KF89-F1
#
_entry.id   AF-A0A3M3KF89-F1
#
_cell.length_a   1.000
_cell.length_b   1.000
_cell.length_c   1.000
_cell.angle_alpha   90.00
_cell.angle_beta   90.00
_cell.angle_gamma   90.00
#
_symmetry.space_group_name_H-M   'P 1'
#
loop_
_entity.id
_entity.type
_entity.pdbx_description
1 polymer ?
#
loop_
_entity_poly.entity_id
_entity_poly.type
_entity_poly.pdbx_seq_one_letter_code
_entity_poly.pdbx_strand_id
1 'polypeptide(L)'
;MSISSEMEQTLFDKPSGNVRGLVHAFVMIKGKRKRIAHATLLVGEQPSISVEVPRNLTLEQIEAVADRLKAFVAKVSELATAESEQ
;
A
#
# COMPACT_ATOMS: atom_id res chain seq x y z
N MET A 1 22.28 -0.59 -5.10
CA MET A 1 21.94 -2.01 -4.76
C MET A 1 20.50 -2.23 -5.19
N SER A 2 20.12 -3.36 -5.80
CA SER A 2 18.73 -3.54 -6.27
C SER A 2 17.75 -3.58 -5.08
N ILE A 3 16.98 -2.51 -4.89
CA ILE A 3 15.87 -2.46 -3.93
C ILE A 3 14.69 -3.12 -4.63
N SER A 4 14.37 -4.36 -4.26
CA SER A 4 13.13 -5.00 -4.71
C SER A 4 11.95 -4.47 -3.89
N SER A 5 10.88 -4.11 -4.59
CA SER A 5 9.65 -3.58 -4.01
C SER A 5 8.46 -4.43 -4.43
N GLU A 6 7.59 -4.76 -3.48
CA GLU A 6 6.45 -5.67 -3.68
C GLU A 6 5.14 -4.98 -3.26
N MET A 7 4.04 -5.31 -3.94
CA MET A 7 2.69 -4.85 -3.58
C MET A 7 1.85 -6.09 -3.44
N GLU A 8 1.09 -6.17 -2.36
CA GLU A 8 0.09 -7.21 -2.18
C GLU A 8 -1.26 -6.53 -2.12
N GLN A 9 -2.22 -7.10 -2.86
CA GLN A 9 -3.61 -6.69 -2.79
C GLN A 9 -4.46 -7.93 -2.52
N THR A 10 -5.43 -7.77 -1.62
CA THR A 10 -6.43 -8.79 -1.30
C THR A 10 -7.79 -8.12 -1.43
N LEU A 11 -8.58 -8.53 -2.41
CA LEU A 11 -9.97 -8.11 -2.55
C LEU A 11 -10.86 -9.26 -2.11
N PHE A 12 -11.94 -8.95 -1.39
CA PHE A 12 -12.89 -9.95 -0.94
C PHE A 12 -14.08 -10.02 -1.89
N ASP A 13 -14.49 -11.23 -2.29
CA ASP A 13 -15.66 -11.44 -3.16
C ASP A 13 -16.96 -10.91 -2.54
N LYS A 14 -17.03 -10.92 -1.21
CA LYS A 14 -18.05 -10.26 -0.41
C LYS A 14 -17.38 -9.46 0.70
N PRO A 15 -17.83 -8.23 1.00
CA PRO A 15 -17.27 -7.46 2.11
C PRO A 15 -17.34 -8.23 3.42
N SER A 16 -16.27 -8.17 4.20
CA SER A 16 -16.21 -8.67 5.57
C SER A 16 -16.56 -7.51 6.51
N GLY A 17 -17.84 -7.34 6.81
CA GLY A 17 -18.34 -6.14 7.49
C GLY A 17 -18.21 -4.92 6.58
N ASN A 18 -17.53 -3.86 7.04
CA ASN A 18 -17.28 -2.66 6.23
C ASN A 18 -15.98 -2.73 5.40
N VAL A 19 -15.28 -3.87 5.39
CA VAL A 19 -14.00 -4.02 4.69
C VAL A 19 -14.17 -4.84 3.43
N ARG A 20 -13.80 -4.29 2.27
CA ARG A 20 -13.85 -5.00 0.98
C ARG A 20 -12.49 -5.45 0.46
N GLY A 21 -11.41 -4.95 1.05
CA GLY A 21 -10.09 -5.37 0.65
C GLY A 21 -8.98 -4.69 1.43
N LEU A 22 -7.77 -5.16 1.19
CA LEU A 22 -6.55 -4.70 1.83
C LEU A 22 -5.49 -4.50 0.74
N VAL A 23 -4.71 -3.44 0.87
CA VAL A 23 -3.54 -3.18 0.03
C VAL A 23 -2.34 -2.97 0.94
N HIS A 24 -1.21 -3.60 0.60
CA HIS A 24 0.04 -3.46 1.33
C HIS A 24 1.17 -3.14 0.36
N ALA A 25 2.04 -2.21 0.75
CA ALA A 25 3.28 -1.93 0.05
C ALA A 25 4.48 -2.35 0.91
N PHE A 26 5.41 -3.05 0.28
CA PHE A 26 6.64 -3.53 0.91
C PHE A 26 7.88 -3.09 0.14
N VAL A 27 8.96 -2.93 0.88
CA VAL A 27 10.31 -2.72 0.35
C VAL A 27 11.30 -3.68 1.00
N MET A 28 12.30 -4.10 0.23
CA MET A 28 13.40 -4.92 0.73
C MET A 28 14.55 -4.03 1.20
N ILE A 29 14.83 -4.06 2.50
CA ILE A 29 15.90 -3.28 3.12
C ILE A 29 16.82 -4.23 3.87
N LYS A 30 18.10 -4.30 3.46
CA LYS A 30 19.11 -5.21 4.03
C LYS A 30 18.61 -6.67 4.08
N GLY A 31 17.96 -7.11 2.99
CA GLY A 31 17.39 -8.46 2.87
C GLY A 31 16.13 -8.71 3.72
N LYS A 32 15.62 -7.71 4.44
CA LYS A 32 14.37 -7.83 5.21
C LYS A 32 13.23 -7.15 4.48
N ARG A 33 12.10 -7.86 4.37
CA ARG A 33 10.83 -7.33 3.89
C ARG A 33 10.25 -6.40 4.95
N LYS A 34 10.06 -5.12 4.62
CA LYS A 34 9.47 -4.12 5.50
C LYS A 34 8.21 -3.57 4.85
N ARG A 35 7.09 -3.61 5.58
CA ARG A 35 5.87 -2.93 5.16
C ARG A 35 6.05 -1.44 5.36
N ILE A 36 5.72 -0.66 4.33
CA ILE A 36 5.82 0.81 4.36
C ILE A 36 4.47 1.49 4.26
N ALA A 37 3.46 0.80 3.74
CA ALA A 37 2.10 1.30 3.74
C ALA A 37 1.08 0.15 3.81
N HIS A 38 -0.08 0.49 4.35
CA HIS A 38 -1.24 -0.36 4.44
C HIS A 38 -2.49 0.49 4.19
N ALA A 39 -3.39 0.00 3.33
CA ALA A 39 -4.73 0.54 3.18
C ALA A 39 -5.75 -0.55 3.43
N THR A 40 -6.78 -0.19 4.19
CA THR A 40 -8.03 -0.92 4.30
C THR A 40 -9.05 -0.24 3.40
N LEU A 41 -9.49 -0.94 2.36
CA LEU A 41 -10.55 -0.49 1.48
C LEU A 41 -11.89 -0.72 2.18
N LEU A 42 -12.63 0.37 2.39
CA LEU A 42 -13.93 0.36 3.05
C LEU A 42 -15.06 0.45 2.03
N VAL A 43 -16.27 0.03 2.41
CA VAL A 43 -17.44 0.07 1.52
C VAL A 43 -18.09 1.46 1.59
N GLY A 44 -18.14 2.17 0.47
CA GLY A 44 -18.80 3.48 0.38
C GLY A 44 -18.13 4.60 1.21
N GLU A 45 -16.94 4.34 1.75
CA GLU A 45 -16.15 5.25 2.57
C GLU A 45 -14.74 5.41 2.01
N GLN A 46 -14.04 6.46 2.45
CA GLN A 46 -12.64 6.63 2.09
C GLN A 46 -11.78 5.50 2.69
N PRO A 47 -10.76 4.99 1.96
CA PRO A 47 -9.85 4.00 2.50
C PRO A 47 -9.16 4.48 3.78
N SER A 48 -9.05 3.61 4.78
CA SER A 48 -8.24 3.88 5.97
C SER A 48 -6.78 3.53 5.68
N ILE A 49 -5.88 4.49 5.79
CA ILE A 49 -4.47 4.36 5.36
C ILE A 49 -3.53 4.54 6.56
N SER A 50 -2.53 3.66 6.66
CA SER A 50 -1.42 3.74 7.60
C SER A 50 -0.09 3.65 6.84
N VAL A 51 0.85 4.52 7.20
CA VAL A 51 2.19 4.59 6.59
C VAL A 51 3.24 4.39 7.67
N GLU A 52 4.20 3.51 7.40
CA GLU A 52 5.28 3.16 8.31
C GLU A 52 6.63 3.44 7.62
N VAL A 53 7.40 4.42 8.13
CA VAL A 53 8.72 4.74 7.57
C VAL A 53 9.82 4.12 8.45
N PRO A 54 10.67 3.23 7.91
CA PRO A 54 11.77 2.66 8.67
C PRO A 54 12.74 3.73 9.18
N ARG A 55 13.24 3.55 10.41
CA ARG A 55 14.31 4.40 10.97
C ARG A 55 15.65 4.02 10.35
N ASN A 56 16.48 5.01 10.02
CA ASN A 56 17.84 4.86 9.44
C ASN A 56 17.87 4.40 7.98
N LEU A 57 17.14 5.09 7.10
CA LEU A 57 17.26 4.92 5.64
C LEU A 57 18.42 5.76 5.09
N THR A 58 19.07 5.25 4.05
CA THR A 58 19.97 6.04 3.20
C THR A 58 19.15 6.88 2.20
N LEU A 59 19.77 7.89 1.56
CA LEU A 59 19.07 8.73 0.58
C LEU A 59 18.47 7.90 -0.59
N GLU A 60 19.23 6.95 -1.15
CA GLU A 60 18.76 6.03 -2.21
C GLU A 60 17.53 5.23 -1.74
N GLN A 61 17.50 4.81 -0.46
CA GLN A 61 16.36 4.08 0.10
C GLN A 61 15.15 4.97 0.37
N ILE A 62 15.37 6.24 0.72
CA ILE A 62 14.28 7.22 0.90
C ILE A 62 13.59 7.46 -0.45
N GLU A 63 14.36 7.65 -1.52
CA GLU A 63 13.83 7.81 -2.88
C GLU A 63 13.01 6.60 -3.31
N ALA A 64 13.54 5.38 -3.10
CA ALA A 64 12.81 4.15 -3.40
C ALA A 64 11.50 4.00 -2.57
N VAL A 65 11.51 4.38 -1.29
CA VAL A 65 10.29 4.40 -0.47
C VAL A 65 9.29 5.42 -1.00
N ALA A 66 9.74 6.62 -1.36
CA ALA A 66 8.88 7.68 -1.88
C ALA A 66 8.20 7.28 -3.20
N ASP A 67 8.96 6.74 -4.15
CA ASP A 67 8.40 6.26 -5.41
C ASP A 67 7.43 5.09 -5.19
N ARG A 68 7.72 4.24 -4.21
CA ARG A 68 6.81 3.16 -3.86
C ARG A 68 5.51 3.65 -3.24
N LEU A 69 5.57 4.69 -2.41
CA LEU A 69 4.38 5.33 -1.85
C LEU A 69 3.54 6.00 -2.94
N LYS A 70 4.17 6.64 -3.95
CA LYS A 70 3.43 7.16 -5.12
C LYS A 70 2.67 6.05 -5.85
N ALA A 71 3.32 4.93 -6.12
CA ALA A 71 2.68 3.78 -6.77
C ALA A 71 1.53 3.20 -5.92
N PHE A 72 1.71 3.14 -4.60
CA PHE A 72 0.67 2.71 -3.67
C PHE A 72 -0.54 3.65 -3.69
N VAL A 73 -0.33 4.97 -3.68
CA VAL A 73 -1.41 5.96 -3.79
C VAL A 73 -2.20 5.73 -5.08
N ALA A 74 -1.52 5.63 -6.23
CA ALA A 74 -2.18 5.38 -7.51
C ALA A 74 -3.05 4.11 -7.47
N LYS A 75 -2.56 3.02 -6.85
CA LYS A 75 -3.30 1.76 -6.76
C LYS A 75 -4.50 1.85 -5.83
N VAL A 76 -4.35 2.46 -4.67
CA VAL A 76 -5.45 2.65 -3.71
C VAL A 76 -6.52 3.56 -4.31
N SER A 77 -6.13 4.62 -5.02
CA SER A 77 -7.06 5.50 -5.72
C SER A 77 -7.84 4.77 -6.83
N GLU A 78 -7.17 3.99 -7.67
CA GLU A 78 -7.82 3.15 -8.69
C GLU A 78 -8.89 2.24 -8.07
N LEU A 79 -8.53 1.57 -6.97
CA LEU A 79 -9.43 0.65 -6.28
C LEU A 79 -10.55 1.36 -5.51
N ALA A 80 -10.30 2.58 -5.01
CA ALA A 80 -11.31 3.41 -4.35
C ALA A 80 -12.36 3.92 -5.35
N THR A 81 -11.93 4.39 -6.53
CA THR A 81 -12.83 4.89 -7.57
C THR A 81 -13.66 3.78 -8.21
N ALA A 82 -13.09 2.58 -8.41
CA ALA A 82 -13.81 1.44 -9.00
C ALA A 82 -15.09 1.01 -8.25
N GLU A 83 -15.27 1.47 -7.01
CA GLU A 83 -16.49 1.23 -6.21
C GLU A 83 -17.48 2.40 -6.28
N SER A 84 -17.03 3.61 -6.60
CA SER A 84 -17.88 4.82 -6.64
C SER A 84 -18.77 4.90 -7.90
N GLU A 85 -18.53 4.04 -8.89
CA GLU A 85 -19.26 3.99 -10.16
C GLU A 85 -20.28 2.84 -10.25
N GLN A 86 -20.59 2.16 -9.13
CA GLN A 86 -21.62 1.12 -9.04
C GLN A 86 -22.86 1.56 -8.26
#